data_AF-R7P8P3-F1
#
_entry.id   AF-R7P8P3-F1
#
_cell.length_a   1.000
_cell.length_b   1.000
_cell.length_c   1.000
_cell.angle_alpha   90.00
_cell.angle_beta   90.00
_cell.angle_gamma   90.00
#
_symmetry.space_group_name_H-M   'P 1'
#
loop_
_entity.id
_entity.type
_entity.pdbx_description
1 polymer ?
#
loop_
_entity_poly.entity_id
_entity_poly.type
_entity_poly.pdbx_seq_one_letter_code
_entity_poly.pdbx_strand_id
1 'polypeptide(L)'
;MLFVFFCRLLRNIFFFLPVGSVRAYASIFPQKKAENFLLCFKFFRIFVESNINVLPTGMVQSKDSENSKVELRRRITVSALEAFKEKGIKAVRMDDIAKRLNISKRTLYEVFEDKKELIYECITCKHMQEMERQKELNRQAGNVLERVFMEMVSSIEAFNQTSPEFYRDLQKYPRFIELKNKHIEQNRTEAVKFLEKGKAQGLFRSDVRFDLILDLLHLQLENTFEKHLDSKYDIKEISYYVVVTLFRGCATAKGLQVINDFLEKYPDIIPKHIKTNDA
;
A
#
# COMPACT_ATOMS: atom_id res chain seq x y z
N MET A 1 1.69 32.08 25.24
CA MET A 1 2.42 30.80 25.40
C MET A 1 2.54 30.02 24.09
N LEU A 2 1.42 29.62 23.45
CA LEU A 2 1.41 28.83 22.20
C LEU A 2 2.33 29.38 21.09
N PHE A 3 2.31 30.69 20.82
CA PHE A 3 3.18 31.31 19.80
C PHE A 3 4.69 31.06 20.06
N VAL A 4 5.14 31.15 21.32
CA VAL A 4 6.54 30.89 21.69
C VAL A 4 6.89 29.41 21.54
N PHE A 5 5.92 28.51 21.76
CA PHE A 5 6.10 27.08 21.55
C PHE A 5 6.14 26.73 20.05
N PHE A 6 5.28 27.34 19.23
CA PHE A 6 5.26 27.19 17.77
C PHE A 6 6.56 27.73 17.14
N CYS A 7 7.02 28.90 17.59
CA CYS A 7 8.31 29.45 17.17
C CYS A 7 9.50 28.59 17.64
N ARG A 8 9.43 27.91 18.80
CA ARG A 8 10.45 26.93 19.21
C ARG A 8 10.41 25.65 18.37
N LEU A 9 9.22 25.17 18.00
CA LEU A 9 9.04 24.00 17.14
C LEU A 9 9.62 24.26 15.73
N LEU A 10 9.28 25.40 15.13
CA LEU A 10 9.86 25.84 13.85
C LEU A 10 11.37 26.08 13.97
N ARG A 11 11.85 26.71 15.06
CA ARG A 11 13.28 26.93 15.28
C ARG A 11 14.07 25.61 15.38
N ASN A 12 13.48 24.54 15.91
CA ASN A 12 14.10 23.20 15.91
C ASN A 12 14.07 22.52 14.54
N ILE A 13 13.03 22.76 13.72
CA ILE A 13 12.98 22.27 12.33
C ILE A 13 14.04 22.95 11.45
N PHE A 14 14.29 24.24 11.68
CA PHE A 14 15.28 25.02 10.91
C PHE A 14 16.71 25.00 11.48
N PHE A 15 16.96 24.45 12.68
CA PHE A 15 18.31 24.49 13.30
C PHE A 15 19.36 23.58 12.64
N PHE A 16 18.96 22.71 11.71
CA PHE A 16 19.86 21.84 10.94
C PHE A 16 20.34 22.45 9.60
N LEU A 17 19.94 23.69 9.28
CA LEU A 17 20.50 24.43 8.14
C LEU A 17 21.56 25.43 8.65
N PRO A 18 22.86 25.21 8.38
CA PRO A 18 23.91 26.14 8.79
C PRO A 18 23.73 27.49 8.09
N VAL A 19 23.82 28.57 8.86
CA VAL A 19 23.63 29.95 8.40
C VAL A 19 24.84 30.38 7.56
N GLY A 20 24.79 30.08 6.27
CA GLY A 20 25.82 30.54 5.32
C GLY A 20 26.00 29.67 4.09
N SER A 21 24.99 29.62 3.19
CA SER A 21 25.21 29.52 1.73
C SER A 21 23.91 29.50 0.90
N VAL A 22 23.18 30.62 0.86
CA VAL A 22 22.12 30.84 -0.15
C VAL A 22 22.70 30.88 -1.60
N ARG A 23 24.03 30.95 -1.75
CA ARG A 23 24.73 30.84 -3.04
C ARG A 23 25.28 29.44 -3.41
N ALA A 24 25.30 28.45 -2.51
CA ALA A 24 25.81 27.11 -2.84
C ALA A 24 24.73 26.15 -3.40
N TYR A 25 23.44 26.45 -3.21
CA TYR A 25 22.36 25.62 -3.75
C TYR A 25 22.26 25.66 -5.28
N ALA A 26 22.90 26.62 -5.95
CA ALA A 26 22.95 26.70 -7.41
C ALA A 26 23.98 25.75 -8.06
N SER A 27 24.83 25.08 -7.28
CA SER A 27 25.89 24.18 -7.77
C SER A 27 25.82 22.75 -7.23
N ILE A 28 24.77 22.40 -6.47
CA ILE A 28 24.53 21.04 -5.94
C ILE A 28 23.43 20.32 -6.74
N PHE A 29 23.50 20.44 -8.07
CA PHE A 29 22.89 19.47 -9.00
C PHE A 29 23.98 18.79 -9.84
N PRO A 30 24.62 17.73 -9.33
CA PRO A 30 25.48 16.89 -10.15
C PRO A 30 24.63 16.13 -11.18
N GLN A 31 25.02 16.19 -12.45
CA GLN A 31 24.34 15.54 -13.59
C GLN A 31 24.33 13.99 -13.56
N LYS A 32 24.56 13.34 -12.42
CA LYS A 32 24.58 11.88 -12.22
C LYS A 32 23.63 11.36 -11.14
N LYS A 33 22.54 12.09 -10.87
CA LYS A 33 21.34 11.55 -10.18
C LYS A 33 20.05 11.68 -11.02
N ALA A 34 20.18 11.96 -12.32
CA ALA A 34 19.05 12.03 -13.25
C ALA A 34 18.52 10.65 -13.68
N GLU A 35 19.36 9.61 -13.69
CA GLU A 35 19.03 8.31 -14.29
C GLU A 35 18.01 7.50 -13.46
N ASN A 36 18.10 7.51 -12.13
CA ASN A 36 17.10 6.84 -11.28
C ASN A 36 15.87 7.71 -10.96
N PHE A 37 15.89 9.01 -11.25
CA PHE A 37 14.76 9.91 -10.99
C PHE A 37 13.85 10.08 -12.23
N LEU A 38 14.37 9.85 -13.44
CA LEU A 38 13.57 9.83 -14.67
C LEU A 38 13.07 8.45 -15.09
N LEU A 39 13.64 7.35 -14.59
CA LEU A 39 13.23 5.99 -14.99
C LEU A 39 11.79 5.63 -14.57
N CYS A 40 11.27 6.22 -13.50
CA CYS A 40 9.87 6.08 -13.12
C CYS A 40 8.91 6.99 -13.91
N PHE A 41 9.42 7.98 -14.66
CA PHE A 41 8.61 9.08 -15.19
C PHE A 41 8.32 9.00 -16.70
N LYS A 42 8.83 7.98 -17.41
CA LYS A 42 8.59 7.77 -18.86
C LYS A 42 8.65 6.28 -19.25
N PHE A 43 7.51 5.67 -19.54
CA PHE A 43 7.06 5.37 -20.91
C PHE A 43 5.74 4.57 -20.95
N PHE A 44 4.96 4.81 -22.00
CA PHE A 44 3.51 4.65 -22.10
C PHE A 44 3.05 3.29 -22.69
N ARG A 45 1.77 2.90 -22.44
CA ARG A 45 0.97 1.84 -23.11
C ARG A 45 1.47 0.38 -23.02
N ILE A 46 0.88 -0.43 -22.13
CA ILE A 46 -0.20 -1.45 -22.36
C ILE A 46 -0.82 -1.70 -20.95
N PHE A 47 -2.12 -1.52 -20.65
CA PHE A 47 -3.22 -2.48 -20.86
C PHE A 47 -4.60 -1.90 -20.45
N VAL A 48 -4.91 -0.66 -20.84
CA VAL A 48 -6.24 -0.03 -20.70
C VAL A 48 -6.36 0.87 -21.95
N GLU A 49 -7.27 0.71 -22.92
CA GLU A 49 -8.58 0.02 -22.97
C GLU A 49 -8.74 -0.77 -24.28
N SER A 50 -9.30 -2.00 -24.24
CA SER A 50 -10.16 -2.63 -25.29
C SER A 50 -10.29 -4.15 -25.07
N ASN A 51 -11.51 -4.66 -25.22
CA ASN A 51 -11.88 -6.08 -25.10
C ASN A 51 -11.13 -7.02 -26.05
N ILE A 52 -10.74 -8.22 -25.59
CA ILE A 52 -10.96 -9.49 -26.31
C ILE A 52 -11.26 -10.62 -25.29
N ASN A 53 -12.30 -11.43 -25.57
CA ASN A 53 -12.59 -12.68 -24.87
C ASN A 53 -11.44 -13.69 -25.02
N VAL A 54 -10.86 -14.18 -23.92
CA VAL A 54 -10.06 -15.44 -23.95
C VAL A 54 -10.38 -16.34 -22.75
N LEU A 55 -11.64 -16.75 -22.64
CA LEU A 55 -11.95 -18.13 -22.26
C LEU A 55 -12.54 -18.82 -23.49
N PRO A 56 -11.74 -19.61 -24.24
CA PRO A 56 -12.27 -20.54 -25.23
C PRO A 56 -12.85 -21.74 -24.48
N THR A 57 -14.17 -21.73 -24.28
CA THR A 57 -14.90 -22.90 -23.81
C THR A 57 -15.07 -23.87 -24.98
N GLY A 58 -14.33 -24.99 -24.95
CA GLY A 58 -14.28 -26.00 -26.03
C GLY A 58 -12.97 -25.90 -26.83
N MET A 59 -12.27 -26.99 -27.18
CA MET A 59 -12.62 -28.42 -27.08
C MET A 59 -11.48 -29.28 -26.50
N VAL A 60 -11.82 -30.54 -26.20
CA VAL A 60 -10.95 -31.68 -25.79
C VAL A 60 -9.79 -31.82 -26.79
N GLN A 61 -8.53 -32.14 -26.46
CA GLN A 61 -7.94 -33.02 -25.43
C GLN A 61 -6.67 -32.37 -24.83
N SER A 62 -6.05 -32.84 -23.74
CA SER A 62 -6.38 -33.87 -22.74
C SER A 62 -5.99 -33.29 -21.37
N LYS A 63 -6.90 -33.23 -20.38
CA LYS A 63 -6.92 -32.06 -19.47
C LYS A 63 -6.68 -32.30 -17.97
N ASP A 64 -6.66 -33.53 -17.50
CA ASP A 64 -6.74 -33.80 -16.06
C ASP A 64 -5.41 -33.62 -15.31
N SER A 65 -4.28 -33.98 -15.92
CA SER A 65 -2.95 -33.82 -15.30
C SER A 65 -2.49 -32.36 -15.25
N GLU A 66 -2.76 -31.59 -16.30
CA GLU A 66 -2.41 -30.16 -16.39
C GLU A 66 -3.19 -29.35 -15.34
N ASN A 67 -4.51 -29.59 -15.25
CA ASN A 67 -5.37 -28.94 -14.27
C ASN A 67 -4.98 -29.29 -12.81
N SER A 68 -4.60 -30.55 -12.56
CA SER A 68 -4.10 -31.00 -11.25
C SER A 68 -2.77 -30.33 -10.86
N LYS A 69 -1.85 -30.13 -11.81
CA LYS A 69 -0.59 -29.40 -11.58
C LYS A 69 -0.82 -27.92 -11.26
N VAL A 70 -1.68 -27.25 -12.01
CA VAL A 70 -2.02 -25.82 -11.79
C VAL A 70 -2.67 -25.64 -10.41
N GLU A 71 -3.61 -26.50 -10.03
CA GLU A 71 -4.26 -26.44 -8.71
C GLU A 71 -3.28 -26.78 -7.57
N LEU A 72 -2.39 -27.75 -7.75
CA LEU A 72 -1.33 -28.05 -6.78
C LEU A 72 -0.39 -26.84 -6.59
N ARG A 73 0.04 -26.20 -7.69
CA ARG A 73 0.88 -24.99 -7.64
C ARG A 73 0.15 -23.87 -6.89
N ARG A 74 -1.13 -23.63 -7.20
CA ARG A 74 -1.97 -22.64 -6.50
C ARG A 74 -2.07 -22.92 -4.99
N ARG A 75 -2.34 -24.17 -4.60
CA ARG A 75 -2.43 -24.60 -3.19
C ARG A 75 -1.11 -24.39 -2.44
N ILE A 76 0.02 -24.70 -3.08
CA ILE A 76 1.35 -24.44 -2.52
C ILE A 76 1.56 -22.93 -2.32
N THR A 77 1.30 -22.11 -3.33
CA THR A 77 1.46 -20.65 -3.26
C THR A 77 0.63 -20.01 -2.15
N VAL A 78 -0.63 -20.42 -1.98
CA VAL A 78 -1.52 -19.88 -0.93
C VAL A 78 -1.01 -20.27 0.46
N SER A 79 -0.74 -21.55 0.70
CA SER A 79 -0.25 -22.05 2.00
C SER A 79 1.14 -21.50 2.36
N ALA A 80 2.01 -21.29 1.37
CA ALA A 80 3.29 -20.63 1.55
C ALA A 80 3.13 -19.13 1.88
N LEU A 81 2.24 -18.42 1.19
CA LEU A 81 1.93 -17.01 1.47
C LEU A 81 1.38 -16.82 2.89
N GLU A 82 0.48 -17.69 3.34
CA GLU A 82 0.01 -17.71 4.74
C GLU A 82 1.16 -17.92 5.71
N ALA A 83 1.97 -18.97 5.54
CA ALA A 83 3.11 -19.24 6.41
C ALA A 83 4.13 -18.09 6.45
N PHE A 84 4.39 -17.45 5.29
CA PHE A 84 5.26 -16.28 5.21
C PHE A 84 4.65 -15.05 5.90
N LYS A 85 3.33 -14.82 5.80
CA LYS A 85 2.63 -13.77 6.56
C LYS A 85 2.67 -14.02 8.06
N GLU A 86 2.53 -15.28 8.51
CA GLU A 86 2.54 -15.64 9.93
C GLU A 86 3.93 -15.47 10.58
N LYS A 87 5.00 -15.87 9.88
CA LYS A 87 6.32 -16.12 10.49
C LYS A 87 7.48 -15.34 9.84
N GLY A 88 7.21 -14.57 8.81
CA GLY A 88 8.23 -13.97 7.95
C GLY A 88 8.83 -14.94 6.95
N ILE A 89 9.46 -14.41 5.91
CA ILE A 89 9.97 -15.24 4.80
C ILE A 89 11.15 -16.09 5.28
N LYS A 90 12.08 -15.53 6.06
CA LYS A 90 13.29 -16.26 6.52
C LYS A 90 12.97 -17.50 7.35
N ALA A 91 12.01 -17.44 8.27
CA ALA A 91 11.75 -18.49 9.25
C ALA A 91 11.11 -19.76 8.65
N VAL A 92 10.36 -19.65 7.55
CA VAL A 92 9.64 -20.76 6.93
C VAL A 92 10.57 -21.59 6.04
N ARG A 93 10.65 -22.91 6.22
CA ARG A 93 11.40 -23.81 5.35
C ARG A 93 10.47 -24.48 4.33
N MET A 94 11.02 -24.88 3.17
CA MET A 94 10.28 -25.66 2.16
C MET A 94 9.69 -26.95 2.76
N ASP A 95 10.44 -27.58 3.66
CA ASP A 95 10.02 -28.73 4.46
C ASP A 95 8.73 -28.49 5.26
N ASP A 96 8.55 -27.28 5.81
CA ASP A 96 7.41 -26.94 6.66
C ASP A 96 6.15 -26.72 5.81
N ILE A 97 6.32 -26.14 4.61
CA ILE A 97 5.26 -25.98 3.61
C ILE A 97 4.81 -27.35 3.09
N ALA A 98 5.74 -28.24 2.77
CA ALA A 98 5.44 -29.61 2.34
C ALA A 98 4.65 -30.38 3.42
N LYS A 99 5.06 -30.27 4.69
CA LYS A 99 4.33 -30.84 5.84
C LYS A 99 2.93 -30.23 6.01
N ARG A 100 2.78 -28.89 5.96
CA ARG A 100 1.48 -28.19 6.08
C ARG A 100 0.47 -28.65 5.02
N LEU A 101 0.96 -29.11 3.86
CA LEU A 101 0.14 -29.56 2.73
C LEU A 101 0.00 -31.09 2.60
N ASN A 102 0.64 -31.87 3.48
CA ASN A 102 0.74 -33.33 3.38
C ASN A 102 1.29 -33.82 2.02
N ILE A 103 2.29 -33.12 1.46
CA ILE A 103 2.99 -33.51 0.24
C ILE A 103 4.45 -33.88 0.52
N SER A 104 5.07 -34.66 -0.37
CA SER A 104 6.50 -34.95 -0.25
C SER A 104 7.35 -33.72 -0.59
N LYS A 105 8.56 -33.63 -0.01
CA LYS A 105 9.53 -32.58 -0.39
C LYS A 105 9.82 -32.61 -1.89
N ARG A 106 9.96 -33.81 -2.45
CA ARG A 106 10.20 -34.03 -3.89
C ARG A 106 9.08 -33.42 -4.72
N THR A 107 7.82 -33.66 -4.36
CA THR A 107 6.64 -33.07 -5.02
C THR A 107 6.65 -31.54 -4.96
N LEU A 108 7.10 -30.94 -3.85
CA LEU A 108 7.25 -29.49 -3.75
C LEU A 108 8.35 -28.97 -4.70
N TYR A 109 9.50 -29.62 -4.75
CA TYR A 109 10.62 -29.25 -5.64
C TYR A 109 10.37 -29.58 -7.13
N GLU A 110 9.45 -30.50 -7.43
CA GLU A 110 8.95 -30.75 -8.80
C GLU A 110 7.99 -29.64 -9.28
N VAL A 111 7.45 -28.81 -8.38
CA VAL A 111 6.57 -27.67 -8.72
C VAL A 111 7.29 -26.32 -8.63
N PHE A 112 8.25 -26.16 -7.72
CA PHE A 112 9.07 -24.95 -7.57
C PHE A 112 10.55 -25.32 -7.42
N GLU A 113 11.40 -24.83 -8.32
CA GLU A 113 12.84 -25.13 -8.35
C GLU A 113 13.52 -24.76 -7.03
N ASP A 114 13.20 -23.57 -6.51
CA ASP A 114 13.70 -23.08 -5.25
C ASP A 114 12.66 -22.27 -4.44
N LYS A 115 13.07 -21.83 -3.25
CA LYS A 115 12.24 -21.00 -2.38
C LYS A 115 12.00 -19.59 -2.98
N LYS A 116 12.90 -19.08 -3.82
CA LYS A 116 12.83 -17.73 -4.41
C LYS A 116 11.77 -17.67 -5.52
N GLU A 117 11.66 -18.71 -6.34
CA GLU A 117 10.56 -18.87 -7.31
C GLU A 117 9.21 -18.86 -6.59
N LEU A 118 9.06 -19.67 -5.53
CA LEU A 118 7.85 -19.70 -4.70
C LEU A 118 7.53 -18.33 -4.09
N ILE A 119 8.54 -17.60 -3.58
CA ILE A 119 8.35 -16.23 -3.06
C ILE A 119 7.86 -15.27 -4.14
N TYR A 120 8.38 -15.35 -5.37
CA TYR A 120 7.91 -14.52 -6.48
C TYR A 120 6.47 -14.85 -6.91
N GLU A 121 6.06 -16.12 -6.83
CA GLU A 121 4.68 -16.52 -7.03
C GLU A 121 3.78 -15.99 -5.90
N CYS A 122 4.20 -16.10 -4.64
CA CYS A 122 3.48 -15.54 -3.48
C CYS A 122 3.36 -14.00 -3.55
N ILE A 123 4.39 -13.28 -4.02
CA ILE A 123 4.33 -11.82 -4.26
C ILE A 123 3.26 -11.49 -5.32
N THR A 124 3.21 -12.27 -6.40
CA THR A 124 2.24 -12.09 -7.49
C THR A 124 0.81 -12.39 -7.01
N CYS A 125 0.64 -13.48 -6.25
CA CYS A 125 -0.62 -13.87 -5.63
C CYS A 125 -1.11 -12.78 -4.66
N LYS A 126 -0.25 -12.25 -3.77
CA LYS A 126 -0.56 -11.14 -2.87
C LYS A 126 -1.02 -9.89 -3.65
N HIS A 127 -0.33 -9.55 -4.73
CA HIS A 127 -0.72 -8.42 -5.58
C HIS A 127 -2.08 -8.60 -6.26
N MET A 128 -2.42 -9.82 -6.70
CA MET A 128 -3.75 -10.12 -7.26
C MET A 128 -4.86 -10.08 -6.19
N GLN A 129 -4.64 -10.65 -5.01
CA GLN A 129 -5.57 -10.56 -3.87
C GLN A 129 -5.86 -9.09 -3.51
N GLU A 130 -4.81 -8.27 -3.51
CA GLU A 130 -4.90 -6.85 -3.26
C GLU A 130 -5.74 -6.13 -4.34
N MET A 131 -5.50 -6.39 -5.63
CA MET A 131 -6.32 -5.80 -6.71
C MET A 131 -7.81 -6.15 -6.60
N GLU A 132 -8.16 -7.38 -6.24
CA GLU A 132 -9.57 -7.77 -6.05
C GLU A 132 -10.20 -7.09 -4.82
N ARG A 133 -9.45 -6.97 -3.70
CA ARG A 133 -9.87 -6.20 -2.52
C ARG A 133 -10.17 -4.74 -2.88
N GLN A 134 -9.31 -4.12 -3.67
CA GLN A 134 -9.47 -2.72 -4.12
C GLN A 134 -10.71 -2.55 -5.02
N LYS A 135 -11.04 -3.54 -5.87
CA LYS A 135 -12.28 -3.54 -6.66
C LYS A 135 -13.52 -3.65 -5.79
N GLU A 136 -13.48 -4.48 -4.76
CA GLU A 136 -14.63 -4.68 -3.88
C GLU A 136 -14.91 -3.44 -3.01
N LEU A 137 -13.88 -2.82 -2.43
CA LEU A 137 -14.05 -1.54 -1.73
C LEU A 137 -14.56 -0.42 -2.66
N ASN A 138 -14.19 -0.41 -3.95
CA ASN A 138 -14.74 0.52 -4.94
C ASN A 138 -16.26 0.34 -5.17
N ARG A 139 -16.83 -0.85 -4.91
CA ARG A 139 -18.27 -1.12 -5.01
C ARG A 139 -19.03 -0.74 -3.75
N GLN A 140 -18.38 -0.86 -2.59
CA GLN A 140 -19.01 -0.66 -1.27
C GLN A 140 -19.05 0.81 -0.83
N ALA A 141 -18.10 1.64 -1.28
CA ALA A 141 -18.04 3.05 -0.89
C ALA A 141 -19.07 3.90 -1.64
N GLY A 142 -19.92 4.63 -0.89
CA GLY A 142 -20.90 5.57 -1.45
C GLY A 142 -20.28 6.89 -1.91
N ASN A 143 -19.11 7.26 -1.38
CA ASN A 143 -18.38 8.46 -1.79
C ASN A 143 -16.85 8.32 -1.65
N VAL A 144 -16.11 9.34 -2.11
CA VAL A 144 -14.63 9.28 -2.16
C VAL A 144 -13.95 9.29 -0.78
N LEU A 145 -14.54 9.93 0.23
CA LEU A 145 -14.00 9.95 1.59
C LEU A 145 -14.20 8.59 2.26
N GLU A 146 -15.41 8.02 2.17
CA GLU A 146 -15.67 6.66 2.63
C GLU A 146 -14.68 5.66 2.03
N ARG A 147 -14.41 5.75 0.72
CA ARG A 147 -13.45 4.86 0.06
C ARG A 147 -12.03 4.96 0.62
N VAL A 148 -11.59 6.18 0.92
CA VAL A 148 -10.27 6.46 1.52
C VAL A 148 -10.17 5.89 2.93
N PHE A 149 -11.21 6.02 3.76
CA PHE A 149 -11.15 5.48 5.13
C PHE A 149 -11.41 3.98 5.21
N MET A 150 -12.25 3.41 4.32
CA MET A 150 -12.33 1.95 4.15
C MET A 150 -10.95 1.36 3.76
N GLU A 151 -10.19 2.07 2.93
CA GLU A 151 -8.83 1.67 2.57
C GLU A 151 -7.87 1.72 3.75
N MET A 152 -7.96 2.76 4.58
CA MET A 152 -7.22 2.89 5.83
C MET A 152 -7.52 1.74 6.80
N VAL A 153 -8.81 1.46 7.07
CA VAL A 153 -9.26 0.36 7.95
C VAL A 153 -8.71 -0.98 7.43
N SER A 154 -8.91 -1.27 6.16
CA SER A 154 -8.51 -2.54 5.55
C SER A 154 -6.97 -2.71 5.51
N SER A 155 -6.22 -1.61 5.32
CA SER A 155 -4.75 -1.62 5.39
C SER A 155 -4.23 -1.91 6.80
N ILE A 156 -4.88 -1.34 7.83
CA ILE A 156 -4.58 -1.60 9.26
C ILE A 156 -4.83 -3.08 9.58
N GLU A 157 -5.97 -3.64 9.17
CA GLU A 157 -6.31 -5.05 9.38
C GLU A 157 -5.28 -5.97 8.69
N ALA A 158 -4.97 -5.70 7.43
CA ALA A 158 -3.99 -6.47 6.66
C ALA A 158 -2.58 -6.40 7.28
N PHE A 159 -2.19 -5.27 7.86
CA PHE A 159 -0.94 -5.12 8.60
C PHE A 159 -0.95 -5.95 9.89
N ASN A 160 -1.99 -5.81 10.73
CA ASN A 160 -2.09 -6.53 12.00
C ASN A 160 -2.18 -8.06 11.84
N GLN A 161 -2.67 -8.55 10.70
CA GLN A 161 -2.71 -9.97 10.33
C GLN A 161 -1.39 -10.48 9.68
N THR A 162 -0.31 -9.71 9.74
CA THR A 162 0.94 -10.00 9.02
C THR A 162 2.15 -9.67 9.89
N SER A 163 3.14 -10.56 9.94
CA SER A 163 4.33 -10.34 10.75
C SER A 163 5.19 -9.18 10.23
N PRO A 164 5.80 -8.36 11.11
CA PRO A 164 6.79 -7.37 10.73
C PRO A 164 7.94 -7.95 9.89
N GLU A 165 8.34 -9.19 10.16
CA GLU A 165 9.40 -9.93 9.46
C GLU A 165 9.06 -10.16 7.99
N PHE A 166 7.78 -10.42 7.66
CA PHE A 166 7.34 -10.59 6.29
C PHE A 166 7.58 -9.33 5.46
N TYR A 167 7.19 -8.16 6.00
CA TYR A 167 7.45 -6.89 5.34
C TYR A 167 8.94 -6.56 5.26
N ARG A 168 9.71 -6.80 6.33
CA ARG A 168 11.18 -6.63 6.35
C ARG A 168 11.89 -7.52 5.33
N ASP A 169 11.40 -8.73 5.09
CA ASP A 169 11.98 -9.62 4.09
C ASP A 169 11.54 -9.30 2.66
N LEU A 170 10.28 -8.90 2.44
CA LEU A 170 9.77 -8.53 1.11
C LEU A 170 10.59 -7.42 0.43
N GLN A 171 11.09 -6.43 1.18
CA GLN A 171 11.92 -5.34 0.62
C GLN A 171 13.22 -5.84 -0.05
N LYS A 172 13.65 -7.08 0.21
CA LYS A 172 14.88 -7.69 -0.35
C LYS A 172 14.67 -8.32 -1.72
N TYR A 173 13.43 -8.35 -2.23
CA TYR A 173 13.07 -9.01 -3.49
C TYR A 173 12.76 -7.96 -4.57
N PRO A 174 13.62 -7.79 -5.60
CA PRO A 174 13.44 -6.74 -6.60
C PRO A 174 12.06 -6.74 -7.29
N ARG A 175 11.50 -7.92 -7.58
CA ARG A 175 10.14 -8.07 -8.16
C ARG A 175 9.04 -7.49 -7.27
N PHE A 176 9.20 -7.50 -5.94
CA PHE A 176 8.26 -6.83 -5.03
C PHE A 176 8.37 -5.30 -5.15
N ILE A 177 9.60 -4.77 -5.19
CA ILE A 177 9.85 -3.33 -5.38
C ILE A 177 9.33 -2.85 -6.74
N GLU A 178 9.58 -3.61 -7.80
CA GLU A 178 9.09 -3.34 -9.16
C GLU A 178 7.56 -3.29 -9.22
N LEU A 179 6.88 -4.32 -8.68
CA LEU A 179 5.42 -4.35 -8.64
C LEU A 179 4.84 -3.23 -7.76
N LYS A 180 5.48 -2.90 -6.62
CA LYS A 180 5.10 -1.76 -5.76
C LYS A 180 5.17 -0.45 -6.55
N ASN A 181 6.31 -0.17 -7.18
CA ASN A 181 6.55 1.08 -7.89
C ASN A 181 5.64 1.21 -9.12
N LYS A 182 5.47 0.13 -9.88
CA LYS A 182 4.53 0.06 -11.01
C LYS A 182 3.09 0.35 -10.57
N HIS A 183 2.65 -0.23 -9.47
CA HIS A 183 1.30 -0.01 -8.93
C HIS A 183 1.10 1.44 -8.48
N ILE A 184 2.07 2.05 -7.80
CA ILE A 184 2.02 3.47 -7.40
C ILE A 184 1.89 4.37 -8.65
N GLU A 185 2.75 4.19 -9.64
CA GLU A 185 2.76 5.03 -10.84
C GLU A 185 1.49 4.89 -11.68
N GLN A 186 1.05 3.65 -11.92
CA GLN A 186 -0.18 3.37 -12.68
C GLN A 186 -1.43 3.93 -11.97
N ASN A 187 -1.53 3.72 -10.65
CA ASN A 187 -2.70 4.15 -9.90
C ASN A 187 -2.74 5.66 -9.65
N ARG A 188 -1.61 6.38 -9.66
CA ARG A 188 -1.55 7.81 -9.32
C ARG A 188 -2.55 8.64 -10.12
N THR A 189 -2.56 8.47 -11.44
CA THR A 189 -3.46 9.24 -12.33
C THR A 189 -4.93 8.91 -12.07
N GLU A 190 -5.24 7.64 -11.78
CA GLU A 190 -6.59 7.18 -11.46
C GLU A 190 -7.04 7.66 -10.07
N ALA A 191 -6.15 7.66 -9.09
CA ALA A 191 -6.38 8.14 -7.73
C ALA A 191 -6.63 9.66 -7.71
N VAL A 192 -5.87 10.45 -8.47
CA VAL A 192 -6.15 11.89 -8.66
C VAL A 192 -7.52 12.08 -9.30
N LYS A 193 -7.81 11.40 -10.43
CA LYS A 193 -9.14 11.46 -11.08
C LYS A 193 -10.28 11.03 -10.15
N PHE A 194 -10.04 10.08 -9.26
CA PHE A 194 -11.00 9.62 -8.26
C PHE A 194 -11.26 10.70 -7.21
N LEU A 195 -10.21 11.25 -6.59
CA LEU A 195 -10.34 12.30 -5.57
C LEU A 195 -10.94 13.60 -6.11
N GLU A 196 -10.67 13.96 -7.37
CA GLU A 196 -11.29 15.11 -8.05
C GLU A 196 -12.82 14.99 -8.13
N LYS A 197 -13.40 13.77 -8.20
CA LYS A 197 -14.85 13.57 -8.08
C LYS A 197 -15.41 14.09 -6.74
N GLY A 198 -14.60 14.07 -5.69
CA GLY A 198 -14.95 14.62 -4.37
C GLY A 198 -15.18 16.12 -4.36
N LYS A 199 -14.54 16.89 -5.25
CA LYS A 199 -14.86 18.31 -5.42
C LYS A 199 -16.25 18.49 -6.03
N ALA A 200 -16.59 17.70 -7.05
CA ALA A 200 -17.94 17.69 -7.65
C ALA A 200 -19.02 17.21 -6.66
N GLN A 201 -18.68 16.30 -5.74
CA GLN A 201 -19.54 15.89 -4.63
C GLN A 201 -19.68 16.95 -3.51
N GLY A 202 -18.91 18.04 -3.57
CA GLY A 202 -18.85 19.09 -2.56
C GLY A 202 -18.15 18.69 -1.27
N LEU A 203 -17.36 17.61 -1.28
CA LEU A 203 -16.67 17.04 -0.11
C LEU A 203 -15.28 17.64 0.11
N PHE A 204 -14.60 18.06 -0.97
CA PHE A 204 -13.27 18.67 -0.91
C PHE A 204 -13.27 20.14 -1.33
N ARG A 205 -12.36 20.93 -0.74
CA ARG A 205 -12.17 22.34 -1.10
C ARG A 205 -11.64 22.45 -2.55
N SER A 206 -12.07 23.48 -3.27
CA SER A 206 -11.77 23.65 -4.70
C SER A 206 -10.28 23.87 -4.99
N ASP A 207 -9.54 24.44 -4.04
CA ASP A 207 -8.10 24.74 -4.11
C ASP A 207 -7.18 23.54 -3.83
N VAL A 208 -7.73 22.38 -3.45
CA VAL A 208 -6.92 21.19 -3.12
C VAL A 208 -6.26 20.62 -4.39
N ARG A 209 -4.95 20.40 -4.29
CA ARG A 209 -4.13 19.75 -5.33
C ARG A 209 -3.83 18.29 -4.97
N PHE A 210 -4.65 17.36 -5.46
CA PHE A 210 -4.54 15.95 -5.07
C PHE A 210 -3.25 15.27 -5.55
N ASP A 211 -2.64 15.77 -6.61
CA ASP A 211 -1.32 15.32 -7.06
C ASP A 211 -0.27 15.49 -5.94
N LEU A 212 -0.26 16.63 -5.26
CA LEU A 212 0.64 16.92 -4.14
C LEU A 212 0.18 16.25 -2.83
N ILE A 213 -1.13 16.20 -2.57
CA ILE A 213 -1.66 15.52 -1.36
C ILE A 213 -1.31 14.04 -1.36
N LEU A 214 -1.39 13.36 -2.52
CA LEU A 214 -0.98 11.95 -2.64
C LEU A 214 0.53 11.78 -2.50
N ASP A 215 1.37 12.67 -3.04
CA ASP A 215 2.82 12.62 -2.80
C ASP A 215 3.16 12.76 -1.31
N LEU A 216 2.56 13.73 -0.62
CA LEU A 216 2.76 13.93 0.81
C LEU A 216 2.29 12.72 1.62
N LEU A 217 1.15 12.14 1.26
CA LEU A 217 0.64 10.91 1.88
C LEU A 217 1.59 9.73 1.68
N HIS A 218 2.07 9.50 0.46
CA HIS A 218 3.01 8.41 0.16
C HIS A 218 4.34 8.59 0.90
N LEU A 219 4.91 9.80 0.90
CA LEU A 219 6.15 10.10 1.64
C LEU A 219 5.97 9.90 3.15
N GLN A 220 4.85 10.35 3.72
CA GLN A 220 4.55 10.16 5.15
C GLN A 220 4.36 8.68 5.49
N LEU A 221 3.57 7.94 4.70
CA LEU A 221 3.34 6.51 4.93
C LEU A 221 4.61 5.67 4.74
N GLU A 222 5.40 5.87 3.68
CA GLU A 222 6.62 5.08 3.45
C GLU A 222 7.66 5.31 4.55
N ASN A 223 7.98 6.57 4.86
CA ASN A 223 8.93 6.93 5.92
C ASN A 223 8.43 6.47 7.30
N THR A 224 7.12 6.49 7.56
CA THR A 224 6.58 6.03 8.85
C THR A 224 6.51 4.51 8.90
N PHE A 225 6.20 3.82 7.82
CA PHE A 225 6.13 2.35 7.76
C PHE A 225 7.50 1.71 8.01
N GLU A 226 8.55 2.22 7.37
CA GLU A 226 9.92 1.76 7.60
C GLU A 226 10.34 1.91 9.07
N LYS A 227 10.00 3.05 9.68
CA LYS A 227 10.30 3.36 11.09
C LYS A 227 9.31 2.72 12.09
N HIS A 228 8.13 2.33 11.64
CA HIS A 228 7.07 1.80 12.50
C HIS A 228 7.37 0.38 12.99
N LEU A 229 8.10 -0.40 12.18
CA LEU A 229 8.53 -1.76 12.53
C LEU A 229 9.35 -1.84 13.84
N ASP A 230 9.92 -0.70 14.28
CA ASP A 230 10.65 -0.53 15.54
C ASP A 230 10.07 0.64 16.40
N SER A 231 8.82 1.06 16.14
CA SER A 231 8.16 2.19 16.82
C SER A 231 7.36 1.75 18.05
N LYS A 232 7.22 2.69 19.00
CA LYS A 232 6.38 2.57 20.20
C LYS A 232 4.89 2.90 19.98
N TYR A 233 4.53 3.38 18.79
CA TYR A 233 3.17 3.81 18.44
C TYR A 233 2.46 2.74 17.61
N ASP A 234 1.17 2.50 17.87
CA ASP A 234 0.34 1.52 17.13
C ASP A 234 0.14 2.00 15.67
N ILE A 235 0.11 1.07 14.71
CA ILE A 235 -0.16 1.37 13.30
C ILE A 235 -1.48 2.14 13.13
N LYS A 236 -2.48 1.85 13.96
CA LYS A 236 -3.78 2.54 13.97
C LYS A 236 -3.62 4.02 14.28
N GLU A 237 -2.82 4.36 15.28
CA GLU A 237 -2.56 5.75 15.67
C GLU A 237 -1.83 6.49 14.57
N ILE A 238 -0.79 5.87 14.00
CA ILE A 238 -0.05 6.40 12.86
C ILE A 238 -0.97 6.64 11.67
N SER A 239 -1.74 5.64 11.26
CA SER A 239 -2.67 5.74 10.13
C SER A 239 -3.74 6.81 10.36
N TYR A 240 -4.29 6.90 11.58
CA TYR A 240 -5.23 7.97 11.95
C TYR A 240 -4.58 9.35 11.80
N TYR A 241 -3.43 9.59 12.42
CA TYR A 241 -2.78 10.90 12.40
C TYR A 241 -2.23 11.31 11.02
N VAL A 242 -1.89 10.35 10.16
CA VAL A 242 -1.49 10.62 8.77
C VAL A 242 -2.71 10.87 7.89
N VAL A 243 -3.65 9.93 7.83
CA VAL A 243 -4.77 9.97 6.85
C VAL A 243 -5.85 10.95 7.29
N VAL A 244 -6.35 10.86 8.52
CA VAL A 244 -7.50 11.66 8.98
C VAL A 244 -7.13 13.14 9.03
N THR A 245 -5.94 13.50 9.53
CA THR A 245 -5.47 14.89 9.56
C THR A 245 -5.34 15.48 8.16
N LEU A 246 -4.76 14.73 7.21
CA LEU A 246 -4.58 15.18 5.83
C LEU A 246 -5.93 15.41 5.12
N PHE A 247 -6.85 14.46 5.21
CA PHE A 247 -8.16 14.56 4.55
C PHE A 247 -9.12 15.54 5.24
N ARG A 248 -9.05 15.72 6.58
CA ARG A 248 -9.74 16.83 7.26
C ARG A 248 -9.25 18.20 6.77
N GLY A 249 -7.94 18.36 6.53
CA GLY A 249 -7.38 19.58 5.95
C GLY A 249 -7.79 19.86 4.48
N CYS A 250 -8.26 18.83 3.77
CA CYS A 250 -8.76 18.93 2.39
C CYS A 250 -10.28 19.11 2.31
N ALA A 251 -11.02 18.83 3.38
CA ALA A 251 -12.47 18.73 3.38
C ALA A 251 -13.20 20.09 3.43
N THR A 252 -14.41 20.12 2.89
CA THR A 252 -15.42 21.17 3.18
C THR A 252 -16.15 20.85 4.48
N ALA A 253 -17.07 21.72 4.95
CA ALA A 253 -17.97 21.37 6.06
C ALA A 253 -18.76 20.08 5.81
N LYS A 254 -19.25 19.85 4.58
CA LYS A 254 -19.91 18.60 4.17
C LYS A 254 -18.95 17.41 4.20
N GLY A 255 -17.71 17.59 3.76
CA GLY A 255 -16.68 16.55 3.85
C GLY A 255 -16.30 16.20 5.29
N LEU A 256 -16.24 17.21 6.18
CA LEU A 256 -15.98 17.00 7.62
C LEU A 256 -17.09 16.21 8.29
N GLN A 257 -18.36 16.44 7.92
CA GLN A 257 -19.48 15.62 8.37
C GLN A 257 -19.28 14.16 7.96
N VAL A 258 -19.05 13.87 6.67
CA VAL A 258 -18.79 12.50 6.17
C VAL A 258 -17.59 11.84 6.88
N ILE A 259 -16.53 12.60 7.21
CA ILE A 259 -15.40 12.09 7.99
C ILE A 259 -15.84 11.68 9.39
N ASN A 260 -16.64 12.52 10.07
CA ASN A 260 -17.09 12.25 11.43
C ASN A 260 -18.07 11.07 11.46
N ASP A 261 -19.08 11.05 10.57
CA ASP A 261 -20.04 9.94 10.41
C ASP A 261 -19.32 8.59 10.18
N PHE A 262 -18.23 8.60 9.39
CA PHE A 262 -17.40 7.42 9.18
C PHE A 262 -16.68 7.00 10.46
N LEU A 263 -16.04 7.94 11.17
CA LEU A 263 -15.29 7.64 12.39
C LEU A 263 -16.19 7.12 13.52
N GLU A 264 -17.44 7.61 13.63
CA GLU A 264 -18.44 7.09 14.57
C GLU A 264 -18.82 5.64 14.26
N LYS A 265 -18.90 5.26 12.97
CA LYS A 265 -19.17 3.89 12.54
C LYS A 265 -17.99 2.92 12.80
N TYR A 266 -16.76 3.44 12.86
CA TYR A 266 -15.53 2.66 13.06
C TYR A 266 -14.73 3.17 14.27
N PRO A 267 -15.24 3.04 15.52
CA PRO A 267 -14.57 3.57 16.70
C PRO A 267 -13.19 2.93 16.96
N ASP A 268 -12.97 1.70 16.51
CA ASP A 268 -11.72 0.96 16.71
C ASP A 268 -10.49 1.54 15.98
N ILE A 269 -10.69 2.40 14.98
CA ILE A 269 -9.59 3.16 14.34
C ILE A 269 -9.30 4.51 15.01
N ILE A 270 -10.10 4.92 15.99
CA ILE A 270 -9.84 6.13 16.77
C ILE A 270 -8.85 5.81 17.90
N PRO A 271 -7.70 6.52 18.00
CA PRO A 271 -6.77 6.38 19.12
C PRO A 271 -7.47 6.58 20.47
N LYS A 272 -7.22 5.69 21.44
CA LYS A 272 -7.98 5.62 22.72
C LYS A 272 -7.92 6.89 23.57
N HIS A 273 -6.93 7.76 23.38
CA HIS A 273 -6.80 9.05 24.08
C HIS A 273 -7.57 10.20 23.41
N ILE A 274 -8.04 10.02 22.17
CA ILE A 274 -8.92 10.98 21.50
C ILE A 274 -10.33 10.75 22.02
N LYS A 275 -10.81 11.69 22.85
CA LYS A 275 -12.22 11.72 23.25
C LYS A 275 -13.07 12.13 22.05
N THR A 276 -14.08 11.35 21.72
CA THR A 276 -15.11 11.69 20.73
C THR A 276 -16.13 12.67 21.32
N ASN A 277 -15.63 13.83 21.79
CA ASN A 277 -16.43 14.93 22.29
C ASN A 277 -16.05 16.18 21.52
N ASP A 278 -16.80 16.48 20.46
CA ASP A 278 -17.05 17.81 19.91
C ASP A 278 -18.20 17.63 18.90
N ALA A 279 -19.43 17.62 19.44
CA ALA A 279 -20.71 17.62 18.72
C ALA A 279 -21.36 19.00 18.86
#